data_AF-A0A963MW28-F1
#
_entry.id   AF-A0A963MW28-F1
#
_cell.length_a   1.000
_cell.length_b   1.000
_cell.length_c   1.000
_cell.angle_alpha   90.00
_cell.angle_beta   90.00
_cell.angle_gamma   90.00
#
_symmetry.space_group_name_H-M   'P 1'
#
loop_
_entity.id
_entity.type
_entity.pdbx_description
1 polymer ?
#
loop_
_entity_poly.entity_id
_entity_poly.type
_entity_poly.pdbx_seq_one_letter_code
_entity_poly.pdbx_strand_id
1 'polypeptide(L)'
;PRNGVQCASLEHKMGIKASATCVLNFDDAQGWLVGKPHGGLKAMFTMMNNERLAVGVQGLGLGEASYQGAVAYARERLQGRALSGTKAADKPADPIIVHPDVRRMLMIQRATSEGCRALAVWVARALDEQTHHPDPETRKAAEDLVGLMTPIVKALLTDIGFENANLGMQVLGGHGYIREHGMEQYVRDAR
;
A
#
# COMPACT_ATOMS: atom_id res chain seq x y z
N PRO A 1 35.82 -9.12 17.41
CA PRO A 1 34.63 -9.72 18.06
C PRO A 1 33.34 -9.22 17.39
N ARG A 2 32.32 -10.07 17.23
CA ARG A 2 30.98 -9.61 16.84
C ARG A 2 30.32 -8.94 18.03
N ASN A 3 29.56 -7.86 17.79
CA ASN A 3 28.77 -7.22 18.86
C ASN A 3 27.71 -8.20 19.40
N GLY A 4 27.30 -8.05 20.65
CA GLY A 4 26.35 -8.92 21.35
C GLY A 4 24.90 -8.79 20.89
N VAL A 5 24.64 -8.70 19.58
CA VAL A 5 23.30 -8.59 18.99
C VAL A 5 23.03 -9.81 18.13
N GLN A 6 21.95 -10.53 18.44
CA GLN A 6 21.59 -11.77 17.74
C GLN A 6 20.11 -11.81 17.37
N CYS A 7 19.83 -12.33 16.17
CA CYS A 7 18.48 -12.72 15.77
C CYS A 7 18.12 -14.06 16.43
N ALA A 8 17.19 -14.02 17.39
CA ALA A 8 16.77 -15.19 18.16
C ALA A 8 15.76 -16.06 17.40
N SER A 9 14.82 -15.44 16.68
CA SER A 9 13.80 -16.14 15.89
C SER A 9 13.25 -15.24 14.77
N LEU A 10 12.52 -15.86 13.85
CA LEU A 10 11.78 -15.19 12.77
C LEU A 10 10.28 -15.44 12.91
N GLU A 11 9.48 -14.43 12.62
CA GLU A 11 8.02 -14.50 12.69
C GLU A 11 7.38 -15.19 11.47
N HIS A 12 6.41 -16.07 11.72
CA HIS A 12 5.57 -16.68 10.69
C HIS A 12 4.38 -15.79 10.37
N LYS A 13 4.55 -14.91 9.38
CA LYS A 13 3.56 -13.89 9.01
C LYS A 13 2.50 -14.37 8.01
N MET A 14 1.37 -13.67 7.99
CA MET A 14 0.32 -13.83 6.97
C MET A 14 0.82 -13.49 5.56
N GLY A 15 1.36 -12.29 5.37
CA GLY A 15 1.97 -11.79 4.14
C GLY A 15 3.41 -11.32 4.35
N ILE A 16 3.96 -10.62 3.36
CA ILE A 16 5.31 -10.01 3.37
C ILE A 16 6.39 -10.99 3.85
N LYS A 17 6.25 -12.27 3.48
CA LYS A 17 7.01 -13.39 4.04
C LYS A 17 8.51 -13.33 3.74
N ALA A 18 8.89 -12.66 2.65
CA ALA A 18 10.28 -12.46 2.27
C ALA A 18 11.01 -11.42 3.15
N SER A 19 10.27 -10.57 3.88
CA SER A 19 10.85 -9.66 4.87
C SER A 19 11.09 -10.42 6.17
N ALA A 20 12.35 -10.57 6.58
CA ALA A 20 12.68 -11.20 7.85
C ALA A 20 12.26 -10.30 9.02
N THR A 21 11.23 -10.72 9.75
CA THR A 21 10.75 -10.02 10.95
C THR A 21 11.26 -10.80 12.13
N CYS A 22 12.12 -10.17 12.94
CA CYS A 22 13.00 -10.88 13.87
C CYS A 22 12.69 -10.51 15.32
N VAL A 23 12.82 -11.49 16.21
CA VAL A 23 13.11 -11.21 17.62
C VAL A 23 14.61 -10.98 17.75
N LEU A 24 15.01 -9.84 18.31
CA LEU A 24 16.42 -9.48 18.51
C LEU A 24 16.77 -9.49 20.00
N ASN A 25 17.84 -10.21 20.36
CA ASN A 25 18.43 -10.22 21.69
C ASN A 25 19.70 -9.35 21.71
N PHE A 26 19.85 -8.60 22.79
CA PHE A 26 21.00 -7.72 23.03
C PHE A 26 21.62 -8.10 24.37
N ASP A 27 22.76 -8.80 24.35
CA ASP A 27 23.47 -9.31 25.53
C ASP A 27 24.87 -8.70 25.62
N ASP A 28 25.12 -7.87 26.63
CA ASP A 28 26.32 -7.03 26.75
C ASP A 28 26.70 -6.30 25.44
N ALA A 29 25.67 -5.93 24.66
CA ALA A 29 25.83 -5.30 23.37
C ALA A 29 26.38 -3.87 23.53
N GLN A 30 27.44 -3.56 22.79
CA GLN A 30 27.96 -2.21 22.70
C GLN A 30 27.01 -1.35 21.86
N GLY A 31 26.60 -0.21 22.41
CA GLY A 31 25.79 0.80 21.72
C GLY A 31 26.42 2.19 21.83
N TRP A 32 26.03 3.08 20.91
CA TRP A 32 26.39 4.49 20.93
C TRP A 32 25.14 5.33 21.04
N LEU A 33 25.20 6.37 21.88
CA LEU A 33 24.10 7.30 22.04
C LEU A 33 23.92 8.14 20.78
N VAL A 34 22.71 8.12 20.21
CA VAL A 34 22.32 9.00 19.11
C VAL A 34 21.71 10.27 19.69
N GLY A 35 22.34 11.41 19.46
CA GLY A 35 21.88 12.71 19.96
C GLY A 35 22.18 12.92 21.45
N LYS A 36 21.24 13.53 22.18
CA LYS A 36 21.39 13.86 23.61
C LYS A 36 20.83 12.76 24.51
N PRO A 37 21.36 12.59 25.74
CA PRO A 37 20.79 11.67 26.72
C PRO A 37 19.29 11.91 26.91
N HIS A 38 18.51 10.82 27.01
CA HIS A 38 17.05 10.83 27.17
C HIS A 38 16.24 11.42 26.01
N GLY A 39 16.86 11.66 24.84
CA GLY A 39 16.21 12.21 23.64
C GLY A 39 15.66 11.17 22.65
N GLY A 40 15.62 9.90 23.01
CA GLY A 40 15.38 8.78 22.07
C GLY A 40 14.08 8.89 21.27
N LEU A 41 12.95 9.17 21.93
CA LEU A 41 11.66 9.31 21.23
C LEU A 41 11.69 10.44 20.20
N LYS A 42 12.20 11.61 20.58
CA LYS A 42 12.31 12.75 19.66
C LYS A 42 13.17 12.40 18.45
N ALA A 43 14.26 11.67 18.64
CA ALA A 43 15.11 11.20 17.56
C ALA A 43 14.40 10.16 16.66
N MET A 44 13.57 9.28 17.20
CA MET A 44 12.80 8.32 16.39
C MET A 44 11.71 9.02 15.55
N PHE A 45 11.07 10.06 16.09
CA PHE A 45 10.00 10.77 15.38
C PHE A 45 10.46 11.48 14.11
N THR A 46 11.75 11.85 13.99
CA THR A 46 12.28 12.46 12.76
C THR A 46 12.21 11.52 11.56
N MET A 47 12.29 10.20 11.79
CA MET A 47 12.19 9.19 10.74
C MET A 47 10.74 8.77 10.47
N MET A 48 9.84 9.03 11.42
CA MET A 48 8.47 8.49 11.40
C MET A 48 7.61 9.07 10.28
N ASN A 49 7.80 10.35 9.91
CA ASN A 49 7.02 10.97 8.84
C ASN A 49 7.32 10.35 7.47
N ASN A 50 8.61 10.06 7.19
CA ASN A 50 9.03 9.37 5.99
C ASN A 50 8.49 7.93 5.97
N GLU A 51 8.61 7.21 7.09
CA GLU A 51 8.13 5.83 7.21
C GLU A 51 6.61 5.74 7.00
N ARG A 52 5.84 6.67 7.57
CA ARG A 52 4.38 6.73 7.37
C ARG A 52 3.99 6.91 5.91
N LEU A 53 4.66 7.83 5.20
CA LEU A 53 4.42 8.01 3.77
C LEU A 53 4.81 6.73 3.00
N ALA A 54 5.98 6.16 3.28
CA ALA A 54 6.46 4.96 2.60
C ALA A 54 5.50 3.78 2.75
N VAL A 55 5.02 3.50 3.96
CA VAL A 55 4.04 2.44 4.23
C VAL A 55 2.69 2.73 3.58
N GLY A 56 2.24 3.99 3.56
CA GLY A 56 1.05 4.38 2.80
C GLY A 56 1.19 4.08 1.30
N VAL A 57 2.33 4.44 0.72
CA VAL A 57 2.64 4.16 -0.70
C VAL A 57 2.73 2.66 -0.99
N GLN A 58 3.23 1.83 -0.06
CA GLN A 58 3.21 0.37 -0.19
C GLN A 58 1.78 -0.16 -0.31
N GLY A 59 0.87 0.28 0.56
CA GLY A 59 -0.55 -0.09 0.49
C GLY A 59 -1.20 0.32 -0.83
N LEU A 60 -0.96 1.55 -1.28
CA LEU A 60 -1.40 2.04 -2.60
C LEU A 60 -0.84 1.18 -3.75
N GLY A 61 0.44 0.81 -3.69
CA GLY A 61 1.09 -0.01 -4.71
C GLY A 61 0.44 -1.38 -4.87
N LEU A 62 0.14 -2.05 -3.76
CA LEU A 62 -0.55 -3.35 -3.76
C LEU A 62 -1.99 -3.24 -4.31
N GLY A 63 -2.72 -2.20 -3.88
CA GLY A 63 -4.06 -1.92 -4.39
C GLY A 63 -4.09 -1.63 -5.90
N GLU A 64 -3.11 -0.87 -6.41
CA GLU A 64 -2.95 -0.59 -7.84
C GLU A 64 -2.58 -1.85 -8.65
N ALA A 65 -1.65 -2.67 -8.15
CA ALA A 65 -1.30 -3.93 -8.82
C ALA A 65 -2.51 -4.87 -8.93
N SER A 66 -3.30 -4.97 -7.86
CA SER A 66 -4.56 -5.71 -7.87
C SER A 66 -5.56 -5.12 -8.87
N TYR A 67 -5.72 -3.79 -8.94
CA TYR A 67 -6.58 -3.16 -9.95
C TYR A 67 -6.16 -3.51 -11.39
N GLN A 68 -4.87 -3.41 -11.71
CA GLN A 68 -4.37 -3.71 -13.05
C GLN A 68 -4.63 -5.18 -13.44
N GLY A 69 -4.36 -6.12 -12.52
CA GLY A 69 -4.67 -7.53 -12.71
C GLY A 69 -6.16 -7.79 -12.92
N ALA A 70 -7.01 -7.14 -12.12
CA ALA A 70 -8.47 -7.28 -12.19
C ALA A 70 -9.03 -6.73 -13.51
N VAL A 71 -8.57 -5.57 -13.98
CA VAL A 71 -9.00 -5.01 -15.27
C VAL A 71 -8.60 -5.90 -16.43
N ALA A 72 -7.36 -6.42 -16.43
CA ALA A 72 -6.89 -7.32 -17.48
C ALA A 72 -7.77 -8.57 -17.56
N TYR A 73 -8.00 -9.22 -16.41
CA TYR A 73 -8.86 -10.40 -16.33
C TYR A 73 -10.31 -10.10 -16.76
N ALA A 74 -10.88 -8.98 -16.32
CA ALA A 74 -12.27 -8.63 -16.61
C ALA A 74 -12.56 -8.38 -18.10
N ARG A 75 -11.54 -7.95 -18.86
CA ARG A 75 -11.64 -7.74 -20.32
C ARG A 75 -11.70 -9.04 -21.11
N GLU A 76 -11.12 -10.12 -20.58
CA GLU A 76 -10.98 -11.39 -21.27
C GLU A 76 -11.97 -12.45 -20.80
N ARG A 77 -12.28 -12.47 -19.50
CA ARG A 77 -13.17 -13.47 -18.90
C ARG A 77 -14.59 -13.34 -19.43
N LEU A 78 -15.08 -14.35 -20.14
CA LEU A 78 -16.45 -14.42 -20.66
C LEU A 78 -17.38 -15.08 -19.64
N GLN A 79 -18.46 -14.40 -19.25
CA GLN A 79 -19.51 -14.98 -18.41
C GLN A 79 -20.80 -14.15 -18.49
N GLY A 80 -21.95 -14.80 -18.74
CA GLY A 80 -23.25 -14.14 -18.84
C GLY A 80 -23.39 -13.16 -20.03
N ARG A 81 -24.52 -12.46 -20.11
CA ARG A 81 -24.80 -11.41 -21.12
C ARG A 81 -25.08 -10.08 -20.45
N ALA A 82 -24.70 -8.99 -21.10
CA ALA A 82 -24.91 -7.65 -20.55
C ALA A 82 -26.40 -7.30 -20.45
N LEU A 83 -26.77 -6.60 -19.38
CA LEU A 83 -28.15 -6.10 -19.16
C LEU A 83 -28.59 -5.07 -20.22
N SER A 84 -27.64 -4.38 -20.86
CA SER A 84 -27.89 -3.40 -21.93
C SER A 84 -27.86 -4.02 -23.33
N GLY A 85 -28.08 -5.33 -23.42
CA GLY A 85 -27.98 -6.12 -24.65
C GLY A 85 -26.57 -6.62 -24.93
N THR A 86 -26.51 -7.76 -25.61
CA THR A 86 -25.28 -8.52 -25.95
C THR A 86 -24.19 -7.62 -26.52
N LYS A 87 -22.97 -7.72 -25.97
CA LYS A 87 -21.80 -6.93 -26.39
C LYS A 87 -20.81 -7.69 -27.26
N ALA A 88 -20.77 -9.02 -27.15
CA ALA A 88 -19.95 -9.90 -27.99
C ALA A 88 -20.84 -11.00 -28.59
N ALA A 89 -21.56 -10.65 -29.67
CA ALA A 89 -22.55 -11.53 -30.30
C ALA A 89 -21.93 -12.79 -30.94
N ASP A 90 -20.66 -12.71 -31.33
CA ASP A 90 -19.85 -13.78 -31.91
C ASP A 90 -19.27 -14.75 -30.85
N LYS A 91 -19.38 -14.42 -29.56
CA LYS A 91 -18.81 -15.20 -28.45
C LYS A 91 -19.91 -15.90 -27.64
N PRO A 92 -19.60 -16.98 -26.89
CA PRO A 92 -20.59 -17.69 -26.06
C PRO A 92 -21.15 -16.85 -24.91
N ALA A 93 -20.42 -15.85 -24.44
CA ALA A 93 -20.81 -14.91 -23.39
C ALA A 93 -20.11 -13.55 -23.61
N ASP A 94 -20.58 -12.52 -22.92
CA ASP A 94 -19.91 -11.21 -22.92
C ASP A 94 -18.76 -11.19 -21.89
N PRO A 95 -17.72 -10.38 -22.11
CA PRO A 95 -16.66 -10.20 -21.12
C PRO A 95 -17.20 -9.53 -19.86
N ILE A 96 -16.78 -9.99 -18.68
CA ILE A 96 -17.39 -9.57 -17.41
C ILE A 96 -17.27 -8.07 -17.11
N ILE A 97 -16.34 -7.36 -17.75
CA ILE A 97 -16.20 -5.90 -17.66
C ILE A 97 -17.47 -5.12 -18.07
N VAL A 98 -18.40 -5.74 -18.79
CA VAL A 98 -19.66 -5.09 -19.18
C VAL A 98 -20.70 -5.07 -18.05
N HIS A 99 -20.52 -5.91 -17.03
CA HIS A 99 -21.48 -6.06 -15.94
C HIS A 99 -21.41 -4.89 -14.96
N PRO A 100 -22.54 -4.31 -14.53
CA PRO A 100 -22.54 -3.11 -13.69
C PRO A 100 -21.73 -3.25 -12.40
N ASP A 101 -21.83 -4.38 -11.70
CA ASP A 101 -21.12 -4.56 -10.43
C ASP A 101 -19.60 -4.71 -10.63
N VAL A 102 -19.16 -5.41 -11.68
CA VAL A 102 -17.73 -5.47 -12.05
C VAL A 102 -17.21 -4.07 -12.38
N ARG A 103 -17.95 -3.29 -13.17
CA ARG A 103 -17.57 -1.89 -13.47
C ARG A 103 -17.52 -1.03 -12.21
N ARG A 104 -18.48 -1.20 -11.28
CA ARG A 104 -18.50 -0.49 -10.00
C ARG A 104 -17.25 -0.80 -9.18
N MET A 105 -16.89 -2.08 -9.01
CA MET A 105 -15.68 -2.48 -8.28
C MET A 105 -14.41 -1.91 -8.92
N LEU A 106 -14.25 -2.06 -10.24
CA LEU A 106 -13.10 -1.53 -10.97
C LEU A 106 -13.02 0.00 -10.90
N MET A 107 -14.16 0.70 -10.95
CA MET A 107 -14.20 2.17 -10.83
C MET A 107 -13.88 2.65 -9.42
N ILE A 108 -14.31 1.93 -8.37
CA ILE A 108 -13.91 2.21 -6.99
C ILE A 108 -12.39 2.10 -6.88
N GLN A 109 -11.81 0.97 -7.30
CA GLN A 109 -10.37 0.76 -7.26
C GLN A 109 -9.60 1.85 -8.01
N ARG A 110 -10.03 2.19 -9.23
CA ARG A 110 -9.39 3.22 -10.04
C ARG A 110 -9.44 4.59 -9.38
N ALA A 111 -10.62 5.04 -8.99
CA ALA A 111 -10.82 6.38 -8.45
C ALA A 111 -10.06 6.58 -7.13
N THR A 112 -10.10 5.57 -6.26
CA THR A 112 -9.39 5.64 -4.98
C THR A 112 -7.88 5.55 -5.16
N SER A 113 -7.36 4.69 -6.05
CA SER A 113 -5.92 4.62 -6.33
C SER A 113 -5.38 5.91 -6.97
N GLU A 114 -6.08 6.49 -7.95
CA GLU A 114 -5.68 7.75 -8.58
C GLU A 114 -5.69 8.91 -7.57
N GLY A 115 -6.74 9.02 -6.74
CA GLY A 115 -6.82 10.03 -5.68
C GLY A 115 -5.75 9.88 -4.61
N CYS A 116 -5.51 8.65 -4.15
CA CYS A 116 -4.45 8.34 -3.18
C CYS A 116 -3.06 8.66 -3.72
N ARG A 117 -2.81 8.38 -5.00
CA ARG A 117 -1.54 8.72 -5.67
C ARG A 117 -1.29 10.22 -5.69
N ALA A 118 -2.31 11.01 -6.04
CA ALA A 118 -2.21 12.47 -6.02
C ALA A 118 -1.91 12.99 -4.60
N LEU A 119 -2.62 12.47 -3.60
CA LEU A 119 -2.39 12.82 -2.19
C LEU A 119 -0.97 12.47 -1.73
N ALA A 120 -0.48 11.27 -2.04
CA ALA A 120 0.85 10.83 -1.66
C ALA A 120 1.95 11.71 -2.28
N VAL A 121 1.84 12.04 -3.57
CA VAL A 121 2.82 12.90 -4.26
C VAL A 121 2.77 14.33 -3.70
N TRP A 122 1.60 14.86 -3.37
CA TRP A 122 1.47 16.18 -2.75
C TRP A 122 2.16 16.24 -1.37
N VAL A 123 1.97 15.22 -0.53
CA VAL A 123 2.63 15.14 0.78
C VAL A 123 4.13 14.85 0.65
N ALA A 124 4.54 14.05 -0.32
CA ALA A 124 5.96 13.80 -0.62
C ALA A 124 6.69 15.10 -0.99
N ARG A 125 6.07 15.94 -1.81
CA ARG A 125 6.62 17.27 -2.12
C ARG A 125 6.80 18.12 -0.87
N ALA A 126 5.83 18.11 0.05
CA ALA A 126 5.94 18.85 1.30
C ALA A 126 7.07 18.31 2.21
N LEU A 127 7.34 16.99 2.18
CA LEU A 127 8.50 16.39 2.88
C LEU A 127 9.85 16.92 2.35
N ASP A 128 9.96 17.10 1.04
CA ASP A 128 11.16 17.71 0.45
C ASP A 128 11.24 19.20 0.81
N GLU A 129 10.13 19.93 0.71
CA GLU A 129 10.07 21.36 1.02
C GLU A 129 10.44 21.66 2.47
N GLN A 130 9.95 20.91 3.48
CA GLN A 130 10.31 21.13 4.89
C GLN A 130 11.83 21.03 5.14
N THR A 131 12.55 20.26 4.31
CA THR A 131 13.97 19.96 4.52
C THR A 131 14.85 20.87 3.69
N HIS A 132 14.45 21.15 2.45
CA HIS A 132 15.33 21.70 1.42
C HIS A 132 14.92 23.07 0.90
N HIS A 133 13.71 23.56 1.18
CA HIS A 133 13.28 24.86 0.65
C HIS A 133 14.15 26.00 1.22
N PRO A 134 14.57 27.00 0.42
CA PRO A 134 15.48 28.06 0.90
C PRO A 134 14.83 28.99 1.93
N ASP A 135 13.54 29.27 1.77
CA ASP A 135 12.78 30.14 2.67
C ASP A 135 12.35 29.41 3.97
N PRO A 136 12.71 29.93 5.16
CA PRO A 136 12.32 29.36 6.45
C PRO A 136 10.81 29.28 6.71
N GLU A 137 10.04 30.27 6.27
CA GLU A 137 8.59 30.28 6.50
C GLU A 137 7.90 29.17 5.71
N THR A 138 8.31 28.99 4.45
CA THR A 138 7.86 27.86 3.62
C THR A 138 8.24 26.52 4.24
N ARG A 139 9.46 26.36 4.77
CA ARG A 139 9.85 25.11 5.48
C ARG A 139 8.94 24.85 6.67
N LYS A 140 8.60 25.90 7.43
CA LYS A 140 7.74 25.76 8.61
C LYS A 140 6.32 25.35 8.24
N ALA A 141 5.74 25.98 7.22
CA ALA A 141 4.42 25.62 6.71
C ALA A 141 4.38 24.17 6.18
N ALA A 142 5.44 23.73 5.50
CA ALA A 142 5.59 22.36 5.02
C ALA A 142 5.72 21.35 6.17
N GLU A 143 6.50 21.67 7.21
CA GLU A 143 6.63 20.84 8.42
C GLU A 143 5.26 20.62 9.08
N ASP A 144 4.47 21.70 9.24
CA ASP A 144 3.15 21.63 9.86
C ASP A 144 2.17 20.80 9.00
N LEU A 145 2.21 20.96 7.67
CA LEU A 145 1.43 20.14 6.74
C LEU A 145 1.81 18.67 6.82
N VAL A 146 3.11 18.34 6.80
CA VAL A 146 3.62 16.97 6.89
C VAL A 146 3.21 16.33 8.22
N GLY A 147 3.31 17.07 9.32
CA GLY A 147 2.93 16.62 10.65
C GLY A 147 1.45 16.23 10.73
N LEU A 148 0.59 16.97 10.04
CA LEU A 148 -0.85 16.67 9.94
C LEU A 148 -1.14 15.53 8.96
N MET A 149 -0.51 15.54 7.79
CA MET A 149 -0.95 14.72 6.66
C MET A 149 -0.33 13.33 6.63
N THR A 150 0.90 13.13 7.11
CA THR A 150 1.54 11.80 7.03
C THR A 150 0.79 10.70 7.79
N PRO A 151 0.15 10.93 8.97
CA PRO A 151 -0.71 9.94 9.60
C PRO A 151 -1.97 9.63 8.78
N ILE A 152 -2.58 10.65 8.16
CA ILE A 152 -3.75 10.50 7.28
C ILE A 152 -3.37 9.66 6.06
N VAL A 153 -2.25 10.00 5.41
CA VAL A 153 -1.73 9.24 4.27
C VAL A 153 -1.49 7.80 4.64
N LYS A 154 -0.78 7.54 5.74
CA LYS A 154 -0.53 6.16 6.18
C LYS A 154 -1.84 5.41 6.34
N ALA A 155 -2.76 5.92 7.16
CA ALA A 155 -3.99 5.21 7.51
C ALA A 155 -4.88 5.01 6.28
N LEU A 156 -5.18 6.10 5.57
CA LEU A 156 -6.08 6.09 4.43
C LEU A 156 -5.58 5.19 3.31
N LEU A 157 -4.30 5.31 2.93
CA LEU A 157 -3.76 4.54 1.81
C LEU A 157 -3.58 3.06 2.15
N THR A 158 -3.26 2.70 3.40
CA THR A 158 -3.20 1.28 3.78
C THR A 158 -4.59 0.65 3.78
N ASP A 159 -5.59 1.35 4.30
CA ASP A 159 -6.96 0.84 4.36
C ASP A 159 -7.56 0.71 2.95
N ILE A 160 -7.44 1.76 2.13
CA ILE A 160 -7.88 1.74 0.72
C ILE A 160 -7.09 0.70 -0.08
N GLY A 161 -5.78 0.58 0.14
CA GLY A 161 -4.94 -0.40 -0.52
C GLY A 161 -5.42 -1.83 -0.27
N PHE A 162 -5.74 -2.14 0.98
CA PHE A 162 -6.30 -3.44 1.38
C PHE A 162 -7.70 -3.69 0.80
N GLU A 163 -8.60 -2.71 0.85
CA GLU A 163 -9.93 -2.81 0.25
C GLU A 163 -9.86 -3.00 -1.27
N ASN A 164 -9.00 -2.23 -1.95
CA ASN A 164 -8.77 -2.37 -3.38
C ASN A 164 -8.20 -3.74 -3.74
N ALA A 165 -7.32 -4.31 -2.90
CA ALA A 165 -6.82 -5.67 -3.09
C ALA A 165 -7.95 -6.70 -3.04
N ASN A 166 -8.87 -6.57 -2.07
CA ASN A 166 -10.04 -7.44 -1.93
C ASN A 166 -11.03 -7.30 -3.10
N LEU A 167 -11.29 -6.08 -3.56
CA LEU A 167 -12.14 -5.85 -4.75
C LEU A 167 -11.55 -6.51 -6.00
N GLY A 168 -10.25 -6.41 -6.21
CA GLY A 168 -9.59 -7.06 -7.34
C GLY A 168 -9.69 -8.58 -7.26
N MET A 169 -9.53 -9.16 -6.07
CA MET A 169 -9.74 -10.59 -5.84
C MET A 169 -11.19 -11.00 -6.17
N GLN A 170 -12.17 -10.18 -5.78
CA GLN A 170 -13.59 -10.41 -6.07
C GLN A 170 -13.92 -10.37 -7.57
N VAL A 171 -13.27 -9.50 -8.35
CA VAL A 171 -13.44 -9.44 -9.81
C VAL A 171 -13.06 -10.75 -10.50
N LEU A 172 -12.08 -11.49 -9.95
CA LEU A 172 -11.70 -12.81 -10.46
C LEU A 172 -12.70 -13.91 -10.04
N GLY A 173 -13.57 -13.66 -9.07
CA GLY A 173 -14.43 -14.66 -8.45
C GLY A 173 -13.60 -15.76 -7.79
N GLY A 174 -13.97 -17.03 -7.98
CA GLY A 174 -13.24 -18.17 -7.41
C GLY A 174 -11.77 -18.23 -7.82
N HIS A 175 -11.41 -17.71 -9.00
CA HIS A 175 -10.01 -17.65 -9.45
C HIS A 175 -9.17 -16.72 -8.57
N GLY A 176 -9.77 -15.72 -7.92
CA GLY A 176 -9.06 -14.82 -7.00
C GLY A 176 -8.49 -15.55 -5.78
N TYR A 177 -9.06 -16.69 -5.41
CA TYR A 177 -8.61 -17.53 -4.29
C TYR A 177 -7.53 -18.55 -4.68
N ILE A 178 -7.12 -18.58 -5.95
CA ILE A 178 -6.09 -19.50 -6.45
C ILE A 178 -4.74 -18.78 -6.47
N ARG A 179 -3.72 -19.37 -5.83
CA ARG A 179 -2.38 -18.77 -5.69
C ARG A 179 -1.70 -18.43 -7.02
N GLU A 180 -1.95 -19.22 -8.07
CA GLU A 180 -1.38 -19.03 -9.42
C GLU A 180 -1.78 -17.69 -10.06
N HIS A 181 -2.93 -17.13 -9.67
CA HIS A 181 -3.38 -15.82 -10.11
C HIS A 181 -2.76 -14.66 -9.32
N GLY A 182 -2.12 -14.94 -8.17
CA GLY A 182 -1.40 -13.95 -7.36
C GLY A 182 -2.24 -12.93 -6.60
N MET A 183 -3.55 -12.81 -6.86
CA MET A 183 -4.40 -11.79 -6.24
C MET A 183 -4.49 -11.91 -4.72
N GLU A 184 -4.60 -13.14 -4.21
CA GLU A 184 -4.63 -13.40 -2.77
C GLU A 184 -3.35 -12.94 -2.06
N GLN A 185 -2.20 -12.91 -2.76
CA GLN A 185 -0.97 -12.41 -2.20
C GLN A 185 -1.05 -10.90 -1.91
N TYR A 186 -1.64 -10.11 -2.80
CA TYR A 186 -1.80 -8.67 -2.56
C TYR A 186 -2.66 -8.40 -1.32
N VAL A 187 -3.70 -9.19 -1.09
CA VAL A 187 -4.54 -9.08 0.12
C VAL A 187 -3.73 -9.43 1.38
N ARG A 188 -2.96 -10.51 1.36
CA ARG A 188 -2.12 -10.91 2.50
C ARG A 188 -1.01 -9.91 2.80
N ASP A 189 -0.37 -9.37 1.76
CA ASP A 189 0.78 -8.48 1.89
C ASP A 189 0.35 -7.04 2.26
N ALA A 190 -0.90 -6.67 2.00
CA ALA A 190 -1.45 -5.35 2.35
C ALA A 190 -1.99 -5.26 3.79
N ARG A 191 -2.14 -6.39 4.50
CA ARG A 191 -2.77 -6.45 5.83
C ARG A 191 -1.82 -6.10 6.97
#